data_AF-A0A7C3QJY7-F1
#
_entry.id   AF-A0A7C3QJY7-F1
#
_cell.length_a   1.000
_cell.length_b   1.000
_cell.length_c   1.000
_cell.angle_alpha   90.00
_cell.angle_beta   90.00
_cell.angle_gamma   90.00
#
_symmetry.space_group_name_H-M   'P 1'
#
loop_
_entity.id
_entity.type
_entity.pdbx_description
1 polymer ?
#
loop_
_entity_poly.entity_id
_entity_poly.type
_entity_poly.pdbx_seq_one_letter_code
_entity_poly.pdbx_strand_id
1 'polypeptide(L)'
;MLPEMIKKAMGDKLSEAELKAYAERSLDWLAKLARGEKAGYDVRPTAETIYQTLRNSELTDEAMKDAIAIAGRLPGAKTQGKLANVVIDEKRKPEVRVAAAQELVRHIQQHNPALSPMQVEALVGLYRDPMTDAALRNNLGLVMGAMRPDIKATGEKLKGFVPQPPKPDMPPPPPKDK
;
A
#
# COMPACT_ATOMS: atom_id res chain seq x y z
N MET A 1 34.81 23.07 -32.22
CA MET A 1 34.01 21.91 -32.70
C MET A 1 33.74 20.85 -31.65
N LEU A 2 34.67 20.52 -30.73
CA LEU A 2 34.39 19.61 -29.60
C LEU A 2 33.23 20.04 -28.66
N PRO A 3 33.10 21.32 -28.26
CA PRO A 3 32.04 21.74 -27.33
C PRO A 3 30.62 21.57 -27.89
N GLU A 4 30.44 21.84 -29.18
CA GLU A 4 29.18 21.66 -29.92
C GLU A 4 28.80 20.17 -30.05
N MET A 5 29.80 19.30 -30.28
CA MET A 5 29.59 17.86 -30.34
C MET A 5 29.24 17.26 -28.97
N ILE A 6 29.83 17.78 -27.89
CA ILE A 6 29.48 17.39 -26.51
C ILE A 6 28.05 17.83 -26.19
N LYS A 7 27.66 19.06 -26.52
CA LYS A 7 26.28 19.55 -26.33
C LYS A 7 25.25 18.74 -27.13
N LYS A 8 25.58 18.35 -28.36
CA LYS A 8 24.73 17.51 -29.22
C LYS A 8 24.67 16.05 -28.76
N ALA A 9 25.76 15.53 -28.17
CA ALA A 9 25.81 14.17 -27.62
C ALA A 9 25.14 14.04 -26.24
N MET A 10 25.11 15.13 -25.46
CA MET A 10 24.51 15.14 -24.11
C MET A 10 22.98 15.26 -24.11
N GLY A 11 22.37 15.54 -25.26
CA GLY A 11 20.92 15.78 -25.37
C GLY A 11 20.47 16.99 -24.54
N ASP A 12 19.23 17.41 -24.75
CA ASP A 12 18.63 18.40 -23.83
C ASP A 12 18.33 17.72 -22.48
N LYS A 13 18.46 18.49 -21.39
CA LYS A 13 18.10 18.02 -20.06
C LYS A 13 16.62 17.60 -20.07
N LEU A 14 16.34 16.39 -19.61
CA LEU A 14 14.96 15.87 -19.52
C LEU A 14 14.05 16.86 -18.79
N SER A 15 12.86 17.07 -19.34
CA SER A 15 11.80 17.85 -18.71
C SER A 15 11.29 17.17 -17.43
N GLU A 16 10.63 17.91 -16.55
CA GLU A 16 10.05 17.37 -15.32
C GLU A 16 9.01 16.27 -15.60
N ALA A 17 8.22 16.44 -16.67
CA ALA A 17 7.25 15.43 -17.11
C ALA A 17 7.93 14.14 -17.58
N GLU A 18 9.02 14.25 -18.32
CA GLU A 18 9.80 13.07 -18.74
C GLU A 18 10.46 12.39 -17.55
N LEU A 19 11.05 13.15 -16.62
CA LEU A 19 11.64 12.61 -15.39
C LEU A 19 10.60 11.85 -14.56
N LYS A 20 9.38 12.40 -14.42
CA LYS A 20 8.27 11.72 -13.76
C LYS A 20 7.91 10.41 -14.48
N ALA A 21 7.75 10.45 -15.81
CA ALA A 21 7.41 9.25 -16.58
C ALA A 21 8.49 8.16 -16.48
N TYR A 22 9.77 8.54 -16.46
CA TYR A 22 10.87 7.61 -16.22
C TYR A 22 10.86 7.04 -14.79
N ALA A 23 10.55 7.86 -13.79
CA ALA A 23 10.43 7.40 -12.42
C ALA A 23 9.29 6.37 -12.27
N GLU A 24 8.12 6.64 -12.84
CA GLU A 24 6.97 5.72 -12.81
C GLU A 24 7.28 4.40 -13.52
N ARG A 25 7.92 4.45 -14.69
CA ARG A 25 8.35 3.24 -15.41
C ARG A 25 9.41 2.45 -14.62
N SER A 26 10.30 3.15 -13.91
CA SER A 26 11.30 2.52 -13.06
C SER A 26 10.65 1.82 -11.87
N LEU A 27 9.60 2.40 -11.29
CA LEU A 27 8.82 1.78 -10.21
C LEU A 27 8.11 0.51 -10.66
N ASP A 28 7.46 0.51 -11.83
CA ASP A 28 6.83 -0.71 -12.39
C ASP A 28 7.86 -1.84 -12.52
N TRP A 29 9.02 -1.57 -13.12
CA TRP A 29 10.08 -2.58 -13.25
C TRP A 29 10.61 -3.04 -11.89
N LEU A 30 10.87 -2.10 -10.97
CA LEU A 30 11.39 -2.44 -9.65
C LEU A 30 10.37 -3.25 -8.83
N ALA A 31 9.07 -3.02 -9.01
CA ALA A 31 8.02 -3.82 -8.39
C ALA A 31 8.02 -5.25 -8.91
N LYS A 32 8.18 -5.45 -10.23
CA LYS A 32 8.34 -6.79 -10.84
C LYS A 32 9.57 -7.52 -10.28
N LEU A 33 10.70 -6.81 -10.13
CA LEU A 33 11.91 -7.35 -9.50
C LEU A 33 11.67 -7.70 -8.02
N ALA A 34 11.03 -6.82 -7.25
CA ALA A 34 10.71 -7.05 -5.84
C ALA A 34 9.75 -8.24 -5.63
N ARG A 35 8.84 -8.48 -6.58
CA ARG A 35 7.95 -9.64 -6.58
C ARG A 35 8.67 -10.96 -6.86
N GLY A 36 9.86 -10.90 -7.46
CA GLY A 36 10.65 -12.06 -7.85
C GLY A 36 10.35 -12.57 -9.27
N GLU A 37 9.71 -11.75 -10.12
CA GLU A 37 9.44 -12.11 -11.52
C GLU A 37 10.73 -12.32 -12.33
N LYS A 38 11.85 -11.76 -11.85
CA LYS A 38 13.21 -12.09 -12.31
C LYS A 38 14.06 -12.48 -11.11
N ALA A 39 14.68 -13.65 -11.17
CA ALA A 39 15.56 -14.14 -10.12
C ALA A 39 16.89 -13.36 -10.06
N GLY A 40 17.54 -13.34 -8.89
CA GLY A 40 18.89 -12.82 -8.71
C GLY A 40 19.00 -11.31 -8.43
N TYR A 41 17.89 -10.59 -8.32
CA TYR A 41 17.89 -9.16 -8.02
C TYR A 41 17.59 -8.87 -6.55
N ASP A 42 18.39 -7.97 -5.96
CA ASP A 42 18.18 -7.46 -4.61
C ASP A 42 17.65 -6.02 -4.66
N VAL A 43 16.46 -5.81 -4.11
CA VAL A 43 15.80 -4.49 -4.05
C VAL A 43 16.10 -3.74 -2.75
N ARG A 44 16.80 -4.34 -1.78
CA ARG A 44 17.15 -3.67 -0.52
C ARG A 44 17.91 -2.35 -0.69
N PRO A 45 18.83 -2.18 -1.67
CA PRO A 45 19.54 -0.92 -1.87
C PRO A 45 18.62 0.27 -2.17
N THR A 46 17.40 0.03 -2.67
CA THR A 46 16.46 1.09 -3.03
C THR A 46 15.62 1.60 -1.85
N ALA A 47 15.85 1.09 -0.64
CA ALA A 47 14.96 1.30 0.49
C ALA A 47 14.70 2.77 0.81
N GLU A 48 15.75 3.58 0.95
CA GLU A 48 15.60 5.00 1.28
C GLU A 48 14.90 5.79 0.17
N THR A 49 15.21 5.49 -1.09
CA THR A 49 14.53 6.09 -2.24
C THR A 49 13.04 5.78 -2.20
N ILE A 50 12.67 4.51 -2.00
CA ILE A 50 11.25 4.11 -1.92
C ILE A 50 10.54 4.78 -0.75
N TYR A 51 11.17 4.88 0.42
CA TYR A 51 10.58 5.59 1.57
C TYR A 51 10.37 7.09 1.33
N GLN A 52 11.20 7.71 0.50
CA GLN A 52 11.00 9.09 0.05
C GLN A 52 9.87 9.15 -0.98
N THR A 53 9.83 8.23 -1.93
CA THR A 53 8.77 8.11 -2.93
C THR A 53 7.38 7.98 -2.32
N LEU A 54 7.21 7.19 -1.25
CA LEU A 54 5.92 7.03 -0.56
C LEU A 54 5.37 8.35 0.02
N ARG A 55 6.22 9.36 0.23
CA ARG A 55 5.81 10.69 0.67
C ARG A 55 5.40 11.62 -0.47
N ASN A 56 5.74 11.29 -1.72
CA ASN A 56 5.48 12.13 -2.87
C ASN A 56 4.01 11.97 -3.34
N SER A 57 3.25 13.06 -3.41
CA SER A 57 1.87 13.09 -3.89
C SER A 57 1.72 13.24 -5.40
N GLU A 58 2.81 13.48 -6.14
CA GLU A 58 2.77 13.81 -7.56
C GLU A 58 2.73 12.59 -8.49
N LEU A 59 3.00 11.39 -7.98
CA LEU A 59 2.93 10.15 -8.75
C LEU A 59 1.49 9.74 -9.05
N THR A 60 1.30 9.01 -10.15
CA THR A 60 0.07 8.28 -10.42
C THR A 60 -0.24 7.26 -9.31
N ASP A 61 -1.52 6.92 -9.14
CA ASP A 61 -1.95 5.95 -8.13
C ASP A 61 -1.35 4.56 -8.38
N GLU A 62 -1.18 4.17 -9.65
CA GLU A 62 -0.54 2.94 -10.08
C GLU A 62 0.93 2.90 -9.66
N ALA A 63 1.70 3.96 -9.97
CA ALA A 63 3.09 4.04 -9.56
C ALA A 63 3.25 4.07 -8.04
N MET A 64 2.29 4.66 -7.32
CA MET A 64 2.26 4.62 -5.86
C MET A 64 1.99 3.20 -5.34
N LYS A 65 1.05 2.45 -5.95
CA LYS A 65 0.80 1.03 -5.63
C LYS A 65 2.06 0.18 -5.88
N ASP A 66 2.83 0.45 -6.94
CA ASP A 66 4.11 -0.21 -7.18
C ASP A 66 5.16 0.14 -6.11
N ALA A 67 5.28 1.41 -5.73
CA ALA A 67 6.15 1.84 -4.63
C ALA A 67 5.79 1.15 -3.30
N ILE A 68 4.49 0.98 -3.01
CA ILE A 68 3.97 0.25 -1.84
C ILE A 68 4.37 -1.23 -1.91
N ALA A 69 4.19 -1.87 -3.07
CA ALA A 69 4.55 -3.29 -3.26
C ALA A 69 6.06 -3.53 -3.05
N ILE A 70 6.89 -2.62 -3.56
CA ILE A 70 8.34 -2.66 -3.32
C ILE A 70 8.62 -2.47 -1.83
N ALA A 71 8.02 -1.47 -1.20
CA ALA A 71 8.22 -1.17 0.22
C ALA A 71 7.87 -2.38 1.10
N GLY A 72 6.76 -3.07 0.83
CA GLY A 72 6.38 -4.27 1.56
C GLY A 72 7.45 -5.37 1.54
N ARG A 73 8.27 -5.46 0.50
CA ARG A 73 9.36 -6.46 0.40
C ARG A 73 10.63 -6.05 1.12
N LEU A 74 10.75 -4.79 1.53
CA LEU A 74 11.90 -4.30 2.27
C LEU A 74 11.82 -4.73 3.73
N PRO A 75 12.90 -5.27 4.31
CA PRO A 75 12.91 -5.68 5.71
C PRO A 75 12.96 -4.47 6.66
N GLY A 76 12.43 -4.66 7.86
CA GLY A 76 12.68 -3.79 9.01
C GLY A 76 11.46 -3.03 9.52
N ALA A 77 11.56 -2.54 10.76
CA ALA A 77 10.47 -1.83 11.44
C ALA A 77 10.05 -0.54 10.71
N LYS A 78 11.01 0.13 10.05
CA LYS A 78 10.76 1.35 9.28
C LYS A 78 9.72 1.14 8.18
N THR A 79 9.71 -0.02 7.52
CA THR A 79 8.73 -0.37 6.49
C THR A 79 7.30 -0.28 7.01
N GLN A 80 7.01 -0.86 8.18
CA GLN A 80 5.67 -0.86 8.76
C GLN A 80 5.20 0.57 9.04
N GLY A 81 6.08 1.40 9.63
CA GLY A 81 5.76 2.78 9.89
C GLY A 81 5.50 3.60 8.62
N LYS A 82 6.22 3.33 7.52
CA LYS A 82 5.99 3.99 6.24
C LYS A 82 4.68 3.57 5.59
N LEU A 83 4.38 2.27 5.56
CA LEU A 83 3.12 1.76 5.03
C LEU A 83 1.92 2.26 5.85
N ALA A 84 2.01 2.25 7.18
CA ALA A 84 0.97 2.78 8.05
C ALA A 84 0.69 4.27 7.78
N ASN A 85 1.72 5.08 7.55
CA ASN A 85 1.52 6.49 7.21
C ASN A 85 0.76 6.67 5.88
N VAL A 86 0.97 5.80 4.89
CA VAL A 86 0.20 5.82 3.64
C VAL A 86 -1.25 5.41 3.88
N VAL A 87 -1.49 4.43 4.75
CA VAL A 87 -2.86 4.04 5.15
C VAL A 87 -3.59 5.19 5.85
N ILE A 88 -2.88 5.97 6.67
CA ILE A 88 -3.45 7.07 7.46
C ILE A 88 -3.67 8.34 6.62
N ASP A 89 -2.92 8.53 5.53
CA ASP A 89 -3.00 9.73 4.70
C ASP A 89 -4.33 9.85 3.94
N GLU A 90 -5.23 10.69 4.46
CA GLU A 90 -6.55 10.96 3.88
C GLU A 90 -6.50 11.63 2.51
N LYS A 91 -5.38 12.23 2.13
CA LYS A 91 -5.21 12.83 0.80
C LYS A 91 -5.06 11.77 -0.29
N ARG A 92 -4.75 10.52 0.07
CA ARG A 92 -4.62 9.42 -0.86
C ARG A 92 -5.97 8.81 -1.17
N LYS A 93 -6.16 8.38 -2.43
CA LYS A 93 -7.36 7.66 -2.82
C LYS A 93 -7.51 6.37 -2.00
N PRO A 94 -8.75 5.94 -1.71
CA PRO A 94 -9.01 4.72 -0.92
C PRO A 94 -8.26 3.49 -1.42
N GLU A 95 -8.16 3.30 -2.75
CA GLU A 95 -7.47 2.14 -3.33
C GLU A 95 -5.97 2.07 -3.03
N VAL A 96 -5.29 3.23 -2.97
CA VAL A 96 -3.86 3.30 -2.62
C VAL A 96 -3.68 2.96 -1.14
N ARG A 97 -4.57 3.47 -0.29
CA ARG A 97 -4.60 3.18 1.15
C ARG A 97 -4.87 1.70 1.42
N VAL A 98 -5.77 1.09 0.64
CA VAL A 98 -6.05 -0.36 0.67
C VAL A 98 -4.81 -1.17 0.32
N ALA A 99 -4.11 -0.83 -0.77
CA ALA A 99 -2.88 -1.52 -1.16
C ALA A 99 -1.80 -1.44 -0.06
N ALA A 100 -1.65 -0.26 0.58
CA ALA A 100 -0.73 -0.09 1.70
C ALA A 100 -1.13 -0.92 2.91
N ALA A 101 -2.43 -1.03 3.23
CA ALA A 101 -2.91 -1.86 4.32
C ALA A 101 -2.64 -3.35 4.08
N GLN A 102 -2.82 -3.82 2.84
CA GLN A 102 -2.54 -5.22 2.45
C GLN A 102 -1.06 -5.57 2.62
N GLU A 103 -0.15 -4.72 2.12
CA GLU A 103 1.29 -4.94 2.32
C GLU A 103 1.69 -4.82 3.79
N LEU A 104 1.05 -3.93 4.56
CA LEU A 104 1.29 -3.81 6.00
C LEU A 104 0.90 -5.09 6.75
N VAL A 105 -0.26 -5.68 6.44
CA VAL A 105 -0.68 -6.98 7.02
C VAL A 105 0.38 -8.05 6.76
N ARG A 106 0.76 -8.21 5.49
CA ARG A 106 1.75 -9.23 5.08
C ARG A 106 3.08 -9.01 5.78
N HIS A 107 3.54 -7.76 5.86
CA HIS A 107 4.79 -7.42 6.51
C HIS A 107 4.75 -7.66 8.03
N ILE A 108 3.66 -7.32 8.72
CA ILE A 108 3.47 -7.61 10.15
C ILE A 108 3.50 -9.12 10.40
N GLN A 109 2.82 -9.90 9.58
CA GLN A 109 2.78 -11.36 9.70
C GLN A 109 4.18 -11.98 9.54
N GLN A 110 4.99 -11.45 8.64
CA GLN A 110 6.34 -11.94 8.36
C GLN A 110 7.38 -11.49 9.41
N HIS A 111 7.26 -10.26 9.95
CA HIS A 111 8.32 -9.63 10.74
C HIS A 111 7.94 -9.31 12.20
N ASN A 112 6.74 -9.70 12.63
CA ASN A 112 6.09 -9.26 13.88
C ASN A 112 5.75 -7.75 13.87
N PRO A 113 4.77 -7.31 14.69
CA PRO A 113 4.38 -5.91 14.76
C PRO A 113 5.50 -5.01 15.29
N ALA A 114 5.70 -3.86 14.64
CA ALA A 114 6.71 -2.86 15.00
C ALA A 114 6.20 -1.41 14.80
N LEU A 115 4.88 -1.22 14.84
CA LEU A 115 4.23 0.09 14.74
C LEU A 115 4.35 0.87 16.05
N SER A 116 4.40 2.21 15.96
CA SER A 116 4.38 3.06 17.15
C SER A 116 2.97 3.10 17.77
N PRO A 117 2.83 3.38 19.08
CA PRO A 117 1.52 3.51 19.72
C PRO A 117 0.60 4.52 19.02
N MET A 118 1.15 5.66 18.59
CA MET A 118 0.39 6.69 17.84
C MET A 118 -0.15 6.17 16.50
N GLN A 119 0.63 5.35 15.79
CA GLN A 119 0.18 4.74 14.53
C GLN A 119 -0.91 3.71 14.76
N VAL A 120 -0.79 2.90 15.82
CA VAL A 120 -1.83 1.95 16.22
C VAL A 120 -3.13 2.68 16.54
N GLU A 121 -3.05 3.75 17.34
CA GLU A 121 -4.21 4.57 17.69
C GLU A 121 -4.89 5.17 16.46
N ALA A 122 -4.12 5.74 15.53
CA ALA A 122 -4.65 6.30 14.28
C ALA A 122 -5.34 5.24 13.41
N LEU A 123 -4.76 4.05 13.26
CA LEU A 123 -5.36 2.94 12.50
C LEU A 123 -6.67 2.44 13.15
N VAL A 124 -6.70 2.37 14.49
CA VAL A 124 -7.92 2.01 15.24
C VAL A 124 -8.99 3.10 15.11
N GLY A 125 -8.59 4.37 15.13
CA GLY A 125 -9.48 5.51 14.89
C GLY A 125 -10.15 5.41 13.52
N LEU A 126 -9.35 5.21 12.46
CA LEU A 126 -9.85 5.03 11.10
C LEU A 126 -10.80 3.84 10.96
N TYR A 127 -10.52 2.71 11.63
CA TYR A 127 -11.41 1.56 11.59
C TYR A 127 -12.78 1.85 12.22
N ARG A 128 -12.80 2.66 13.29
CA ARG A 128 -14.02 3.02 14.03
C ARG A 128 -14.84 4.11 13.34
N ASP A 129 -14.21 4.93 12.50
CA ASP A 129 -14.89 5.97 11.75
C ASP A 129 -15.90 5.35 10.76
N PRO A 130 -17.20 5.66 10.90
CA PRO A 130 -18.24 5.20 9.97
C PRO A 130 -18.06 5.70 8.53
N MET A 131 -17.34 6.82 8.34
CA MET A 131 -17.10 7.44 7.04
C MET A 131 -15.93 6.81 6.28
N THR A 132 -15.16 5.94 6.92
CA THR A 132 -14.08 5.20 6.27
C THR A 132 -14.64 4.28 5.19
N ASP A 133 -14.03 4.35 4.00
CA ASP A 133 -14.33 3.46 2.88
C ASP A 133 -14.42 1.99 3.31
N ALA A 134 -15.43 1.27 2.81
CA ALA A 134 -15.73 -0.09 3.26
C ALA A 134 -14.58 -1.07 2.96
N ALA A 135 -13.91 -0.95 1.81
CA ALA A 135 -12.80 -1.82 1.46
C ALA A 135 -11.57 -1.51 2.33
N LEU A 136 -11.31 -0.23 2.60
CA LEU A 136 -10.26 0.19 3.52
C LEU A 136 -10.53 -0.31 4.95
N ARG A 137 -11.75 -0.15 5.45
CA ARG A 137 -12.14 -0.61 6.79
C ARG A 137 -11.99 -2.11 6.97
N ASN A 138 -12.32 -2.91 5.95
CA ASN A 138 -12.09 -4.36 5.97
C ASN A 138 -10.61 -4.70 6.11
N ASN A 139 -9.73 -4.02 5.35
CA ASN A 139 -8.28 -4.24 5.44
C ASN A 139 -7.70 -3.75 6.77
N LEU A 140 -8.22 -2.65 7.35
CA LEU A 140 -7.86 -2.20 8.70
C LEU A 140 -8.21 -3.26 9.76
N GLY A 141 -9.35 -3.96 9.60
CA GLY A 141 -9.70 -5.13 10.41
C GLY A 141 -8.61 -6.21 10.39
N LEU A 142 -8.08 -6.51 9.21
CA LEU A 142 -6.98 -7.47 9.02
C LEU A 142 -5.67 -6.98 9.65
N VAL A 143 -5.35 -5.68 9.52
CA VAL A 143 -4.17 -5.07 10.17
C VAL A 143 -4.25 -5.24 11.68
N MET A 144 -5.40 -4.94 12.28
CA MET A 144 -5.61 -5.12 13.72
C MET A 144 -5.48 -6.58 14.16
N GLY A 145 -6.00 -7.52 13.37
CA GLY A 145 -5.81 -8.95 13.62
C GLY A 145 -4.34 -9.38 13.55
N ALA A 146 -3.61 -8.87 12.56
CA ALA A 146 -2.18 -9.18 12.37
C ALA A 146 -1.30 -8.66 13.52
N MET A 147 -1.73 -7.60 14.22
CA MET A 147 -1.03 -7.07 15.39
C MET A 147 -1.07 -7.99 16.63
N ARG A 148 -1.77 -9.14 16.56
CA ARG A 148 -1.93 -10.12 17.65
C ARG A 148 -2.46 -9.45 18.93
N PRO A 149 -3.71 -8.95 18.90
CA PRO A 149 -4.31 -8.30 20.05
C PRO A 149 -4.40 -9.25 21.25
N ASP A 150 -4.47 -8.69 22.46
CA ASP A 150 -4.58 -9.45 23.69
C ASP A 150 -5.73 -10.46 23.65
N ILE A 151 -5.47 -11.68 24.15
CA ILE A 151 -6.40 -12.82 24.07
C ILE A 151 -7.67 -12.55 24.87
N LYS A 152 -7.58 -11.92 26.05
CA LYS A 152 -8.75 -11.58 26.88
C LYS A 152 -9.62 -10.54 26.18
N ALA A 153 -9.00 -9.47 25.70
CA ALA A 153 -9.71 -8.42 24.96
C ALA A 153 -10.38 -8.96 23.69
N THR A 154 -9.74 -9.91 22.99
CA THR A 154 -10.33 -10.59 21.84
C THR A 154 -11.51 -11.47 22.25
N GLY A 155 -11.38 -12.24 23.33
CA GLY A 155 -12.46 -13.07 23.86
C GLY A 155 -13.70 -12.28 24.27
N GLU A 156 -13.54 -11.11 24.88
CA GLU A 156 -14.65 -10.22 25.22
C GLU A 156 -15.40 -9.73 23.97
N LYS A 157 -14.67 -9.35 22.91
CA LYS A 157 -15.29 -8.93 21.64
C LYS A 157 -16.07 -10.06 20.97
N LEU A 158 -15.55 -11.29 21.01
CA LEU A 158 -16.21 -12.45 20.41
C LEU A 158 -17.53 -12.79 21.11
N LYS A 159 -17.64 -12.57 22.41
CA LYS A 159 -18.91 -12.78 23.15
C LYS A 159 -20.04 -11.87 22.67
N GLY A 160 -19.72 -10.69 22.14
CA GLY A 160 -20.68 -9.73 21.61
C GLY A 160 -20.84 -9.77 20.09
N PHE A 161 -20.16 -10.68 19.38
CA PHE A 161 -20.19 -10.73 17.92
C PHE A 161 -21.51 -11.31 17.41
N VAL A 162 -22.24 -10.53 16.61
CA VAL A 162 -23.44 -10.96 15.89
C VAL A 162 -23.12 -10.96 14.39
N PRO A 163 -23.03 -12.12 13.73
CA PRO A 163 -22.77 -12.18 12.30
C PRO A 163 -23.91 -11.51 11.53
N GLN A 164 -23.57 -10.76 10.48
CA GLN A 164 -24.61 -10.21 9.59
C GLN A 164 -25.32 -11.36 8.86
N PRO A 165 -26.65 -11.35 8.79
CA PRO A 165 -27.39 -12.36 8.04
C PRO A 165 -27.00 -12.28 6.54
N PRO A 166 -27.00 -13.42 5.82
CA PRO A 166 -26.72 -13.44 4.39
C PRO A 166 -27.70 -12.52 3.65
N LYS A 167 -27.22 -11.88 2.57
CA LYS A 167 -28.10 -11.09 1.70
C LYS A 167 -29.19 -12.00 1.13
N PRO A 168 -30.47 -11.58 1.12
CA PRO A 168 -31.55 -12.38 0.54
C PRO A 168 -31.25 -12.72 -0.92
N ASP A 169 -31.52 -13.97 -1.33
CA ASP A 169 -31.45 -14.35 -2.73
C ASP A 169 -32.38 -13.44 -3.55
N MET A 170 -31.82 -12.77 -4.56
CA MET A 170 -32.64 -12.04 -5.52
C MET A 170 -33.50 -13.05 -6.29
N PRO A 171 -34.82 -12.83 -6.42
CA PRO A 171 -35.66 -13.71 -7.22
C PRO A 171 -35.11 -13.80 -8.65
N PRO A 172 -35.18 -14.99 -9.28
CA PRO A 172 -34.65 -15.19 -10.62
C PRO A 172 -35.27 -14.18 -11.60
N PRO A 173 -34.48 -13.65 -12.56
CA PRO A 173 -34.99 -12.70 -13.53
C PRO A 173 -36.17 -13.32 -14.30
N PRO A 174 -37.21 -12.53 -14.62
CA PRO A 174 -38.36 -13.03 -15.35
C PRO A 174 -37.93 -13.64 -16.69
N PRO A 175 -38.61 -14.70 -17.17
CA PRO A 175 -38.32 -15.30 -18.46
C PRO A 175 -38.37 -14.21 -19.55
N LYS A 176 -37.36 -14.17 -20.42
CA LYS A 176 -37.40 -13.30 -21.61
C LYS A 176 -38.50 -13.82 -22.53
N ASP A 177 -39.50 -12.97 -22.79
CA ASP A 177 -40.50 -13.25 -23.83
C ASP A 177 -39.80 -13.42 -25.19
N LYS A 178 -40.22 -14.44 -25.93
CA LYS A 178 -39.71 -14.78 -27.27
C LYS A 178 -40.32 -13.91 -28.35
#